data_AF-A0AAD8PN72-F1
#
_entry.id   AF-A0AAD8PN72-F1
#
_cell.length_a   1.000
_cell.length_b   1.000
_cell.length_c   1.000
_cell.angle_alpha   90.00
_cell.angle_beta   90.00
_cell.angle_gamma   90.00
#
_symmetry.space_group_name_H-M   'P 1'
#
loop_
_entity.id
_entity.type
_entity.pdbx_description
1 polymer ?
#
loop_
_entity_poly.entity_id
_entity_poly.type
_entity_poly.pdbx_seq_one_letter_code
_entity_poly.pdbx_strand_id
1 'polypeptide(L)'
;SSDLDALGYLPGLIVQGAEWYFVASTRQDDKTILWTRQSIGSTQYLLGTYRVVRALQCLAWWSAEVYWPWFCDHVLVMPSVDDG
;
A
#
# COMPACT_ATOMS: atom_id res chain seq x y z
N SER A 1 0.54 18.29 -11.36
CA SER A 1 0.06 17.02 -10.80
C SER A 1 1.10 16.61 -9.79
N SER A 2 0.74 16.41 -8.52
CA SER A 2 1.71 15.91 -7.54
C SER A 2 2.03 14.46 -7.87
N ASP A 3 3.26 14.00 -7.62
CA ASP A 3 3.69 12.64 -7.98
C ASP A 3 2.82 11.54 -7.32
N LEU A 4 2.19 11.87 -6.18
CA LEU A 4 1.24 11.00 -5.50
C LEU A 4 -0.09 10.85 -6.24
N ASP A 5 -0.48 11.81 -7.08
CA ASP A 5 -1.69 11.70 -7.90
C ASP A 5 -1.57 10.57 -8.92
N ALA A 6 -0.34 10.27 -9.38
CA ALA A 6 -0.06 9.15 -10.27
C ALA A 6 -0.17 7.78 -9.57
N LEU A 7 0.14 7.72 -8.27
CA LEU A 7 0.01 6.50 -7.46
C LEU A 7 -1.43 6.25 -6.99
N GLY A 8 -2.22 7.32 -6.84
CA GLY A 8 -3.62 7.29 -6.42
C GLY A 8 -3.81 7.13 -4.90
N TYR A 9 -3.22 6.09 -4.31
CA TYR A 9 -3.25 5.86 -2.85
C TYR A 9 -2.03 5.08 -2.34
N LEU A 10 -1.74 5.25 -1.06
CA LEU A 10 -0.77 4.46 -0.31
C LEU A 10 -1.49 3.47 0.60
N PRO A 11 -1.39 2.15 0.34
CA PRO A 11 -1.99 1.15 1.22
C PRO A 11 -1.23 1.02 2.55
N GLY A 12 -1.94 0.56 3.56
CA GLY A 12 -1.40 0.19 4.85
C GLY A 12 -2.21 -0.90 5.52
N LEU A 13 -1.69 -1.43 6.62
CA LEU A 13 -2.35 -2.44 7.42
C LEU A 13 -2.39 -2.01 8.89
N ILE A 14 -3.54 -2.21 9.53
CA ILE A 14 -3.70 -2.10 10.97
C ILE A 14 -3.95 -3.50 11.52
N VAL A 15 -3.14 -3.90 12.50
CA VAL A 15 -3.28 -5.17 13.21
C VAL A 15 -3.65 -4.87 14.66
N GLN A 16 -4.83 -5.32 15.09
CA GLN A 16 -5.36 -5.10 16.43
C GLN A 16 -5.80 -6.43 17.04
N GLY A 17 -4.94 -6.98 17.90
CA GLY A 17 -5.09 -8.36 18.35
C GLY A 17 -5.03 -9.30 17.15
N ALA A 18 -6.09 -10.07 16.95
CA ALA A 18 -6.21 -10.95 15.79
C ALA A 18 -6.95 -10.31 14.61
N GLU A 19 -7.50 -9.10 14.76
CA GLU A 19 -8.21 -8.42 13.67
C GLU A 19 -7.23 -7.68 12.75
N TRP A 20 -7.45 -7.81 11.45
CA TRP A 20 -6.64 -7.17 10.41
C TRP A 20 -7.51 -6.27 9.56
N TYR A 21 -7.04 -5.04 9.38
CA TYR A 21 -7.72 -4.01 8.58
C TYR A 21 -6.77 -3.48 7.51
N PHE A 22 -7.29 -3.37 6.30
CA PHE A 22 -6.66 -2.61 5.24
C PHE A 22 -7.02 -1.13 5.41
N VAL A 23 -6.02 -0.28 5.23
CA VAL A 23 -6.20 1.16 5.17
C VAL A 23 -5.58 1.71 3.89
N ALA A 24 -6.08 2.84 3.42
CA ALA A 24 -5.49 3.55 2.30
C ALA A 24 -5.35 5.03 2.65
N SER A 25 -4.25 5.64 2.24
CA SER A 25 -4.02 7.07 2.35
C SER A 25 -4.07 7.69 0.95
N THR A 26 -4.96 8.64 0.73
CA THR A 26 -5.01 9.41 -0.51
C THR A 26 -4.58 10.85 -0.24
N ARG A 27 -3.97 11.51 -1.21
CA ARG A 27 -3.73 12.95 -1.15
C ARG A 27 -4.82 13.67 -1.94
N GLN A 28 -5.44 14.67 -1.31
CA GLN A 28 -6.36 15.59 -1.96
C GLN A 28 -5.88 17.00 -1.63
N ASP A 29 -5.35 17.70 -2.62
CA ASP A 29 -4.64 18.96 -2.47
C ASP A 29 -3.48 18.83 -1.43
N ASP A 30 -3.52 19.63 -0.36
CA ASP A 30 -2.55 19.59 0.74
C ASP A 30 -2.98 18.73 1.92
N LYS A 31 -4.07 17.97 1.78
CA LYS A 31 -4.61 17.11 2.84
C LYS A 31 -4.35 15.64 2.54
N THR A 32 -3.90 14.93 3.57
CA THR A 32 -3.85 13.45 3.55
C THR A 32 -5.13 12.92 4.18
N ILE A 33 -5.86 12.08 3.45
CA ILE A 33 -7.08 11.42 3.93
C ILE A 33 -6.77 9.95 4.17
N LEU A 34 -7.02 9.47 5.39
CA LEU A 34 -6.84 8.07 5.77
C LEU A 34 -8.20 7.34 5.80
N TRP A 35 -8.34 6.32 4.97
CA TRP A 35 -9.50 5.44 4.87
C TRP A 35 -9.27 4.20 5.74
N THR A 36 -10.02 4.03 6.84
CA THR A 36 -9.66 3.06 7.91
C THR A 36 -10.63 1.89 8.14
N ARG A 37 -11.77 1.81 7.44
CA ARG A 37 -12.86 0.89 7.82
C ARG A 37 -12.91 -0.45 7.07
N GLN A 38 -11.82 -0.89 6.43
CA GLN A 38 -11.87 -2.13 5.64
C GLN A 38 -11.27 -3.32 6.41
N SER A 39 -12.13 -4.12 7.07
CA SER A 39 -11.69 -5.41 7.62
C SER A 39 -11.33 -6.37 6.48
N ILE A 40 -10.15 -7.00 6.59
CA ILE A 40 -9.68 -8.03 5.64
C ILE A 40 -9.74 -9.43 6.22
N GLY A 41 -9.79 -9.58 7.54
CA GLY A 41 -10.01 -10.85 8.21
C GLY A 41 -9.56 -10.83 9.67
N SER A 42 -9.67 -11.99 10.30
CA SER A 42 -9.20 -12.23 11.66
C SER A 42 -8.40 -13.52 11.70
N THR A 43 -7.28 -13.53 12.41
CA THR A 43 -6.46 -14.74 12.60
C THR A 43 -6.99 -15.64 13.72
N GLN A 44 -8.16 -15.32 14.30
CA GLN A 44 -8.87 -16.20 15.25
C GLN A 44 -9.43 -17.46 14.58
N TYR A 45 -9.73 -17.40 13.29
CA TYR A 45 -10.42 -18.48 12.57
C TYR A 45 -9.70 -18.79 11.26
N LEU A 46 -9.70 -20.08 10.88
CA LEU A 46 -8.99 -20.56 9.70
C LEU A 46 -9.31 -19.79 8.42
N LEU A 47 -10.61 -19.57 8.15
CA LEU A 47 -11.04 -18.81 6.96
C LEU A 47 -10.56 -17.35 7.01
N GLY A 48 -10.59 -16.73 8.19
CA GLY A 48 -10.11 -15.37 8.38
C GLY A 48 -8.60 -15.27 8.15
N THR A 49 -7.82 -16.24 8.65
CA THR A 49 -6.38 -16.35 8.39
C THR A 49 -6.08 -16.45 6.91
N TYR A 50 -6.80 -17.29 6.15
CA TYR A 50 -6.59 -17.38 4.70
C TYR A 50 -6.89 -16.06 3.97
N ARG A 51 -7.92 -15.31 4.41
CA ARG A 51 -8.21 -13.98 3.85
C ARG A 51 -7.08 -12.99 4.14
N VAL A 52 -6.54 -13.00 5.36
CA VAL A 52 -5.38 -12.17 5.73
C VAL A 52 -4.17 -12.53 4.88
N VAL A 53 -3.83 -13.82 4.75
CA VAL A 53 -2.71 -14.28 3.92
C VAL A 53 -2.87 -13.82 2.47
N ARG A 54 -4.07 -13.98 1.90
CA ARG A 54 -4.34 -13.53 0.53
C ARG A 54 -4.20 -12.01 0.38
N ALA A 55 -4.69 -11.23 1.35
CA ALA A 55 -4.53 -9.78 1.33
C ALA A 55 -3.05 -9.36 1.39
N LEU A 56 -2.23 -10.04 2.22
CA LEU A 56 -0.78 -9.81 2.28
C LEU A 56 -0.09 -10.15 0.96
N GLN A 57 -0.48 -11.24 0.30
CA GLN A 57 0.06 -11.60 -1.01
C GLN A 57 -0.27 -10.54 -2.07
N CYS A 58 -1.52 -10.04 -2.08
CA CYS A 58 -1.90 -8.96 -2.97
C CYS A 58 -1.13 -7.67 -2.69
N LEU A 59 -0.92 -7.33 -1.41
CA LEU A 59 -0.15 -6.14 -1.03
C LEU A 59 1.32 -6.27 -1.41
N ALA A 60 1.94 -7.43 -1.18
CA ALA A 60 3.33 -7.69 -1.56
C ALA A 60 3.52 -7.57 -3.07
N TRP A 61 2.61 -8.16 -3.86
CA TRP A 61 2.60 -8.00 -5.30
C TRP A 61 2.45 -6.54 -5.72
N TRP A 62 1.49 -5.81 -5.14
CA TRP A 62 1.29 -4.39 -5.44
C TRP A 62 2.51 -3.55 -5.08
N SER A 63 3.16 -3.84 -3.95
CA SER A 63 4.39 -3.16 -3.53
C SER A 63 5.53 -3.37 -4.54
N ALA A 64 5.68 -4.59 -5.08
CA ALA A 64 6.72 -4.90 -6.05
C ALA A 64 6.43 -4.32 -7.44
N GLU A 65 5.19 -4.45 -7.93
CA GLU A 65 4.85 -4.14 -9.33
C GLU A 65 4.37 -2.70 -9.54
N VAL A 66 3.85 -2.04 -8.49
CA VAL A 66 3.26 -0.70 -8.60
C VAL A 66 4.07 0.32 -7.80
N TYR A 67 4.23 0.08 -6.49
CA TYR A 67 4.88 1.05 -5.62
C TYR A 67 6.37 1.19 -5.90
N TRP A 68 7.08 0.06 -6.07
CA TRP A 68 8.53 0.10 -6.22
C TRP A 68 8.99 0.88 -7.47
N PRO A 69 8.44 0.65 -8.68
CA PRO A 69 8.76 1.49 -9.83
C PRO A 69 8.45 2.97 -9.59
N TRP A 70 7.27 3.27 -9.06
CA TRP A 70 6.90 4.65 -8.73
C TRP A 70 7.87 5.30 -7.75
N PHE A 71 8.30 4.57 -6.71
CA PHE A 71 9.22 5.05 -5.69
C PHE A 71 10.62 5.32 -6.28
N CYS A 72 11.11 4.43 -7.15
CA CYS A 72 12.35 4.64 -7.88
C CYS A 72 12.33 5.92 -8.71
N ASP A 73 11.26 6.13 -9.47
CA ASP A 73 11.15 7.24 -10.41
C ASP A 73 10.95 8.59 -9.71
N HIS A 74 10.15 8.63 -8.65
CA HIS A 74 9.69 9.90 -8.05
C HIS A 74 10.37 10.25 -6.73
N VAL A 75 10.87 9.25 -5.98
CA VAL A 75 11.45 9.50 -4.65
C VAL A 75 12.97 9.32 -4.66
N LEU A 76 13.46 8.24 -5.27
CA LEU A 76 14.90 7.97 -5.29
C LEU A 76 15.66 8.77 -6.34
N VAL A 77 14.98 9.27 -7.39
CA VAL A 77 15.58 9.93 -8.56
C VAL A 77 16.88 9.22 -8.95
N MET A 78 16.77 7.94 -9.32
CA MET A 78 17.96 7.20 -9.71
C MET A 78 18.62 7.91 -10.88
N PRO A 79 19.92 8.27 -10.79
CA PRO A 79 20.63 8.85 -11.93
C PRO A 79 20.49 7.87 -13.10
N SER A 80 20.08 8.36 -14.26
CA SER A 80 20.19 7.57 -15.48
C SER A 80 21.62 7.07 -15.58
N VAL A 81 21.79 5.75 -15.75
CA VAL A 81 23.10 5.16 -16.06
C VAL A 81 23.46 5.57 -17.48
N ASP A 82 23.84 6.83 -17.65
CA ASP A 82 24.31 7.39 -18.92
C ASP A 82 25.12 8.68 -18.71
N ASP A 83 25.97 8.69 -17.68
CA ASP A 83 27.09 9.63 -17.58
C ASP A 83 28.38 8.86 -17.91
N GLY A 84 28.58 8.60 -19.21
CA GLY A 84 29.83 8.13 -19.80
C GLY A 84 30.64 9.28 -20.40
#